data_AF-A0A830DFI4-F1
#
_entry.id   AF-A0A830DFI4-F1
#
_cell.length_a   1.000
_cell.length_b   1.000
_cell.length_c   1.000
_cell.angle_alpha   90.00
_cell.angle_beta   90.00
_cell.angle_gamma   90.00
#
_symmetry.space_group_name_H-M   'P 1'
#
loop_
_entity.id
_entity.type
_entity.pdbx_description
1 polymer ?
#
loop_
_entity_poly.entity_id
_entity_poly.type
_entity_poly.pdbx_seq_one_letter_code
_entity_poly.pdbx_strand_id
1 'polypeptide(L)'
;MAFRKHSPFIMSCLEEFYASYDDAQLRWNGADLLTRVADGFLSNKDIPDARIELTLQPASVFFPIGHNNISRYFAAPEAELEKLEQDRLFNKISNQSVTVHFWDSLTSALIPETESLVFRFLNRYCIRCSDAL
;
A
#
# COMPACT_ATOMS: atom_id res chain seq x y z
N MET A 1 -2.71 0.98 7.08
CA MET A 1 -3.41 0.26 8.16
C MET A 1 -3.92 -1.06 7.61
N ALA A 2 -3.95 -2.11 8.42
CA ALA A 2 -4.52 -3.40 8.04
C ALA A 2 -5.54 -3.83 9.11
N PHE A 3 -6.69 -4.33 8.65
CA PHE A 3 -7.80 -4.76 9.49
C PHE A 3 -8.61 -5.83 8.72
N ARG A 4 -9.35 -6.67 9.44
CA ARG A 4 -10.16 -7.74 8.83
C ARG A 4 -11.45 -7.21 8.21
N LYS A 5 -12.10 -8.03 7.39
CA LYS A 5 -13.48 -7.79 6.96
C LYS A 5 -14.40 -7.70 8.19
N HIS A 6 -15.37 -6.78 8.15
CA HIS A 6 -16.25 -6.45 9.29
C HIS A 6 -15.46 -5.98 10.53
N SER A 7 -14.45 -5.12 10.30
CA SER A 7 -13.64 -4.55 11.38
C SER A 7 -14.47 -3.64 12.30
N PRO A 8 -14.47 -3.88 13.63
CA PRO A 8 -15.09 -2.98 14.60
C PRO A 8 -14.46 -1.58 14.57
N PHE A 9 -13.16 -1.47 14.27
CA PHE A 9 -12.50 -0.18 14.07
C PHE A 9 -13.16 0.63 12.95
N ILE A 10 -13.44 0.00 11.80
CA ILE A 10 -14.14 0.68 10.69
C ILE A 10 -15.57 1.05 11.10
N MET A 11 -16.27 0.22 11.86
CA MET A 11 -17.59 0.57 12.38
C MET A 11 -17.52 1.83 13.26
N SER A 12 -16.59 1.88 14.21
CA SER A 12 -16.38 3.07 15.06
C SER A 12 -16.04 4.32 14.24
N CYS A 13 -15.25 4.19 13.17
CA CYS A 13 -15.00 5.30 12.24
C CYS A 13 -16.28 5.80 11.56
N LEU A 14 -17.16 4.89 11.14
CA LEU A 14 -18.42 5.25 10.50
C LEU A 14 -19.40 5.91 11.50
N GLU A 15 -19.43 5.42 12.74
CA GLU A 15 -20.23 6.01 13.81
C GLU A 15 -19.77 7.45 14.14
N GLU A 16 -18.46 7.67 14.32
CA GLU A 16 -17.91 9.01 14.54
C GLU A 16 -18.17 9.93 13.35
N PHE A 17 -17.95 9.43 12.13
CA PHE A 17 -18.19 10.19 10.91
C PHE A 17 -19.65 10.64 10.83
N TYR A 18 -20.60 9.73 11.06
CA TYR A 18 -22.02 10.06 11.04
C TYR A 18 -22.41 11.06 12.13
N ALA A 19 -21.83 10.95 13.33
CA ALA A 19 -22.17 11.82 14.46
C ALA A 19 -21.56 13.23 14.37
N SER A 20 -20.43 13.39 13.68
CA SER A 20 -19.63 14.63 13.71
C SER A 20 -19.35 15.23 12.33
N TYR A 21 -20.04 14.77 11.29
CA TYR A 21 -19.84 15.22 9.92
C TYR A 21 -20.02 16.73 9.77
N ASP A 22 -19.00 17.39 9.22
CA ASP A 22 -19.00 18.80 8.85
C ASP A 22 -18.36 18.96 7.46
N ASP A 23 -19.13 19.38 6.46
CA ASP A 23 -18.68 19.48 5.07
C ASP A 23 -17.53 20.49 4.86
N ALA A 24 -17.36 21.44 5.77
CA ALA A 24 -16.23 22.36 5.77
C ALA A 24 -14.92 21.74 6.28
N GLN A 25 -14.97 20.58 6.96
CA GLN A 25 -13.82 20.00 7.66
C GLN A 25 -13.35 18.67 7.06
N LEU A 26 -12.86 18.71 5.82
CA LEU A 26 -12.40 17.51 5.09
C LEU A 26 -11.38 16.65 5.87
N ARG A 27 -10.39 17.29 6.51
CA ARG A 27 -9.37 16.57 7.29
C ARG A 27 -9.96 15.94 8.55
N TRP A 28 -10.82 16.69 9.23
CA TRP A 28 -11.51 16.24 10.44
C TRP A 28 -12.35 15.00 10.17
N ASN A 29 -13.05 14.96 9.03
CA ASN A 29 -13.86 13.83 8.58
C ASN A 29 -13.04 12.67 8.01
N GLY A 30 -11.76 12.89 7.71
CA GLY A 30 -10.90 11.95 7.01
C GLY A 30 -9.77 11.44 7.90
N ALA A 31 -8.53 11.85 7.58
CA ALA A 31 -7.33 11.34 8.23
C ALA A 31 -7.30 11.60 9.74
N ASP A 32 -7.81 12.74 10.19
CA ASP A 32 -7.79 13.08 11.61
C ASP A 32 -8.82 12.22 12.38
N LEU A 33 -9.98 11.91 11.78
CA LEU A 33 -10.94 10.93 12.32
C LEU A 33 -10.32 9.55 12.48
N LEU A 34 -9.65 9.05 11.44
CA LEU A 34 -8.98 7.76 11.51
C LEU A 34 -7.95 7.70 12.63
N THR A 35 -7.26 8.82 12.89
CA THR A 35 -6.27 8.95 13.97
C THR A 35 -6.95 8.95 15.33
N ARG A 36 -7.97 9.78 15.54
CA ARG A 36 -8.72 9.86 16.81
C ARG A 36 -9.35 8.52 17.19
N VAL A 37 -10.02 7.88 16.22
CA VAL A 37 -10.64 6.58 16.45
C VAL A 37 -9.57 5.53 16.74
N ALA A 38 -8.46 5.51 15.99
CA ALA A 38 -7.38 4.55 16.25
C ALA A 38 -6.75 4.73 17.63
N ASP A 39 -6.51 5.96 18.07
CA ASP A 39 -5.95 6.26 19.39
C ASP A 39 -6.88 5.80 20.51
N GLY A 40 -8.18 6.06 20.39
CA GLY A 40 -9.19 5.58 21.32
C GLY A 40 -9.29 4.05 21.31
N PHE A 41 -9.30 3.45 20.13
CA PHE A 41 -9.45 2.01 19.93
C PHE A 41 -8.26 1.22 20.48
N LEU A 42 -7.02 1.72 20.26
CA LEU A 42 -5.78 1.09 20.74
C LEU A 42 -5.52 1.32 22.23
N SER A 43 -6.09 2.38 22.80
CA SER A 43 -5.96 2.72 24.23
C SER A 43 -7.04 2.07 25.11
N ASN A 44 -8.12 1.56 24.51
CA ASN A 44 -9.23 0.93 25.23
C ASN A 44 -8.85 -0.48 25.70
N LYS A 45 -8.78 -0.66 27.03
CA LYS A 45 -8.44 -1.94 27.67
C LYS A 45 -9.58 -2.96 27.68
N ASP A 46 -10.81 -2.51 27.43
CA ASP A 46 -12.01 -3.35 27.43
C ASP A 46 -12.23 -4.05 26.08
N ILE A 47 -11.44 -3.72 25.06
CA ILE A 47 -11.41 -4.41 23.77
C ILE A 47 -10.32 -5.48 23.85
N PRO A 48 -10.65 -6.75 24.18
CA PRO A 48 -9.68 -7.83 24.07
C PRO A 48 -9.15 -7.85 22.63
N ASP A 49 -7.83 -7.91 22.50
CA ASP A 49 -7.14 -7.99 21.23
C ASP A 49 -7.34 -6.79 20.26
N ALA A 50 -7.47 -5.56 20.78
CA ALA A 50 -7.52 -4.34 19.94
C ALA A 50 -6.40 -4.25 18.87
N ARG A 51 -5.23 -4.84 19.15
CA ARG A 51 -4.10 -4.94 18.19
C ARG A 51 -4.34 -5.94 17.05
N ILE A 52 -5.21 -6.94 17.24
CA ILE A 52 -5.67 -7.87 16.20
C ILE A 52 -6.70 -7.17 15.30
N GLU A 53 -7.52 -6.29 15.87
CA GLU A 53 -8.55 -5.56 15.12
C GLU A 53 -7.98 -4.44 14.23
N LEU A 54 -6.88 -3.81 14.66
CA LEU A 54 -6.16 -2.79 13.91
C LEU A 54 -4.64 -3.00 14.01
N THR A 55 -4.03 -3.33 12.87
CA THR A 55 -2.56 -3.39 12.75
C THR A 55 -2.02 -2.15 12.02
N LEU A 56 -1.20 -1.38 12.73
CA LEU A 56 -0.43 -0.28 12.15
C LEU A 56 0.82 -0.84 11.47
N GLN A 57 0.86 -0.76 10.15
CA GLN A 57 1.99 -1.20 9.33
C GLN A 57 2.83 0.01 8.89
N PRO A 58 4.16 -0.15 8.74
CA PRO A 58 5.02 0.89 8.19
C PRO A 58 4.56 1.32 6.80
N ALA A 59 4.78 2.60 6.47
CA ALA A 59 4.44 3.14 5.15
C ALA A 59 5.10 2.36 4.00
N SER A 60 6.32 1.82 4.22
CA SER A 60 7.06 1.03 3.23
C SER A 60 6.37 -0.27 2.80
N VAL A 61 5.40 -0.78 3.57
CA VAL A 61 4.59 -1.96 3.18
C VAL A 61 3.59 -1.60 2.08
N PHE A 62 3.13 -0.35 2.05
CA PHE A 62 2.18 0.17 1.07
C PHE A 62 2.89 0.96 -0.05
N PHE A 63 3.97 1.67 0.28
CA PHE A 63 4.74 2.52 -0.63
C PHE A 63 6.21 2.08 -0.63
N PRO A 64 6.54 0.88 -1.15
CA PRO A 64 7.90 0.37 -1.11
C PRO A 64 8.87 1.10 -2.03
N ILE A 65 8.35 1.81 -3.04
CA ILE A 65 9.10 2.67 -3.96
C ILE A 65 8.51 4.08 -3.83
N GLY A 66 9.35 5.12 -3.82
CA GLY A 66 8.88 6.50 -3.82
C GLY A 66 8.57 7.00 -5.22
N HIS A 67 7.63 7.95 -5.35
CA HIS A 67 7.27 8.58 -6.64
C HIS A 67 8.48 9.14 -7.39
N ASN A 68 9.47 9.70 -6.69
CA ASN A 68 10.68 10.25 -7.30
C ASN A 68 11.58 9.19 -7.97
N ASN A 69 11.42 7.91 -7.61
CA ASN A 69 12.29 6.84 -8.06
C ASN A 69 11.59 5.82 -8.96
N ILE A 70 10.25 5.86 -9.10
CA ILE A 70 9.52 4.77 -9.78
C ILE A 70 9.90 4.65 -11.26
N SER A 71 10.09 5.76 -11.97
CA SER A 71 10.37 5.76 -13.41
C SER A 71 11.69 5.05 -13.75
N ARG A 72 12.70 5.09 -12.87
CA ARG A 72 14.00 4.43 -13.11
C ARG A 72 13.88 2.91 -13.21
N TYR A 73 12.85 2.35 -12.59
CA TYR A 73 12.63 0.92 -12.52
C TYR A 73 11.84 0.35 -13.72
N PHE A 74 11.52 1.20 -14.70
CA PHE A 74 11.03 0.81 -16.02
C PHE A 74 12.18 0.46 -16.98
N ALA A 75 13.39 0.93 -16.72
CA ALA A 75 14.57 0.57 -17.50
C ALA A 75 15.19 -0.74 -17.00
N ALA A 76 15.76 -1.51 -17.93
CA ALA A 76 16.55 -2.69 -17.62
C ALA A 76 17.87 -2.26 -16.97
N PRO A 77 18.40 -3.02 -15.99
CA PRO A 77 19.67 -2.68 -15.37
C PRO A 77 20.81 -2.78 -16.38
N GLU A 78 21.64 -1.75 -16.49
CA GLU A 78 22.76 -1.72 -17.44
C GLU A 78 24.04 -2.35 -16.85
N ALA A 79 24.15 -2.35 -15.52
CA ALA A 79 25.31 -2.84 -14.78
C ALA A 79 24.92 -3.92 -13.75
N GLU A 80 25.86 -4.82 -13.46
CA GLU A 80 25.64 -5.92 -12.51
C GLU A 80 25.27 -5.43 -11.10
N LEU A 81 25.83 -4.28 -10.68
CA LEU A 81 25.48 -3.66 -9.40
C LEU A 81 24.03 -3.18 -9.36
N GLU A 82 23.54 -2.59 -10.45
CA GLU A 82 22.17 -2.13 -10.57
C GLU A 82 21.21 -3.31 -10.60
N LYS A 83 21.56 -4.36 -11.34
CA LYS A 83 20.80 -5.62 -11.36
C LYS A 83 20.65 -6.20 -9.96
N LEU A 84 21.74 -6.25 -9.19
CA LEU A 84 21.72 -6.73 -7.81
C LEU A 84 20.85 -5.85 -6.90
N GLU A 85 20.85 -4.52 -7.09
CA GLU A 85 19.94 -3.62 -6.38
C GLU A 85 18.47 -3.92 -6.72
N GLN A 86 18.16 -4.01 -8.01
CA GLN A 86 16.80 -4.32 -8.47
C GLN A 86 16.34 -5.70 -7.98
N ASP A 87 17.20 -6.71 -7.95
CA ASP A 87 16.90 -8.04 -7.41
C ASP A 87 16.59 -8.03 -5.92
N ARG A 88 17.38 -7.30 -5.12
CA ARG A 88 17.11 -7.11 -3.69
C ARG A 88 15.77 -6.42 -3.46
N LEU A 89 15.48 -5.39 -4.26
CA LEU A 89 14.23 -4.65 -4.17
C LEU A 89 13.03 -5.52 -4.58
N PHE A 90 13.15 -6.27 -5.68
CA PHE A 90 12.14 -7.23 -6.14
C PHE A 90 11.77 -8.23 -5.05
N ASN A 91 12.78 -8.84 -4.42
CA ASN A 91 12.58 -9.82 -3.35
C ASN A 91 11.96 -9.18 -2.11
N LYS A 92 12.43 -7.99 -1.72
CA LYS A 92 11.87 -7.25 -0.59
C LYS A 92 10.39 -6.96 -0.79
N ILE A 93 10.04 -6.41 -1.96
CA ILE A 93 8.66 -6.05 -2.29
C ILE A 93 7.78 -7.29 -2.35
N SER A 94 8.23 -8.33 -3.06
CA SER A 94 7.46 -9.57 -3.23
C SER A 94 7.13 -10.26 -1.90
N ASN A 95 7.99 -10.12 -0.88
CA ASN A 95 7.85 -10.82 0.40
C ASN A 95 7.25 -9.95 1.51
N GLN A 96 7.37 -8.63 1.44
CA GLN A 96 7.07 -7.73 2.57
C GLN A 96 6.07 -6.63 2.24
N SER A 97 5.77 -6.39 0.97
CA SER A 97 4.84 -5.33 0.55
C SER A 97 3.49 -5.91 0.17
N VAL A 98 2.43 -5.14 0.44
CA VAL A 98 1.06 -5.51 0.08
C VAL A 98 0.71 -4.99 -1.32
N THR A 99 1.33 -3.87 -1.71
CA THR A 99 1.07 -3.23 -3.00
C THR A 99 2.29 -2.47 -3.51
N VAL A 100 2.28 -2.14 -4.79
CA VAL A 100 3.21 -1.22 -5.46
C VAL A 100 2.35 -0.22 -6.22
N HIS A 101 2.58 1.07 -5.95
CA HIS A 101 1.97 2.13 -6.74
C HIS A 101 2.85 2.39 -7.97
N PHE A 102 2.24 2.76 -9.10
CA PHE A 102 3.00 3.18 -10.29
C PHE A 102 2.95 4.70 -10.51
N TRP A 103 2.07 5.45 -9.84
CA TRP A 103 1.90 6.90 -10.02
C TRP A 103 1.60 7.24 -11.48
N ASP A 104 0.32 7.15 -11.85
CA ASP A 104 -0.15 7.30 -13.23
C ASP A 104 0.36 8.57 -13.94
N SER A 105 0.42 9.70 -13.24
CA SER A 105 0.95 10.96 -13.75
C SER A 105 2.44 10.90 -14.16
N LEU A 106 3.19 9.92 -13.66
CA LEU A 106 4.62 9.72 -13.92
C LEU A 106 4.91 8.55 -14.85
N THR A 107 4.08 7.50 -14.84
CA THR A 107 4.40 6.23 -15.52
C THR A 107 3.40 5.81 -16.59
N SER A 108 2.29 6.51 -16.78
CA SER A 108 1.26 6.14 -17.77
C SER A 108 1.79 5.98 -19.19
N ALA A 109 2.82 6.74 -19.58
CA ALA A 109 3.45 6.68 -20.89
C ALA A 109 4.67 5.73 -20.94
N LEU A 110 5.10 5.16 -19.81
CA LEU A 110 6.29 4.33 -19.75
C LEU A 110 5.96 2.87 -20.08
N ILE A 111 6.73 2.29 -20.99
CA ILE A 111 6.68 0.87 -21.32
C ILE A 111 7.86 0.21 -20.60
N PRO A 112 7.63 -0.75 -19.68
CA PRO A 112 8.71 -1.44 -18.99
C PRO A 112 9.58 -2.20 -19.98
N GLU A 113 10.89 -1.94 -19.96
CA GLU A 113 11.87 -2.72 -20.70
C GLU A 113 11.94 -4.15 -20.16
N THR A 114 12.25 -5.10 -21.03
CA THR A 114 12.48 -6.51 -20.64
C THR A 114 13.52 -6.57 -19.52
N GLU A 115 13.30 -7.42 -18.53
CA GLU A 115 14.14 -7.57 -17.32
C GLU A 115 14.16 -6.39 -16.34
N SER A 116 13.51 -5.26 -16.64
CA SER A 116 13.32 -4.19 -15.64
C SER A 116 12.53 -4.70 -14.42
N LEU A 117 12.72 -4.06 -13.28
CA LEU A 117 12.00 -4.38 -12.06
C LEU A 117 10.47 -4.35 -12.26
N VAL A 118 9.95 -3.33 -12.96
CA VAL A 118 8.51 -3.20 -13.23
C VAL A 118 8.04 -4.30 -14.19
N PHE A 119 8.80 -4.59 -15.26
CA PHE A 119 8.50 -5.71 -16.15
C PHE A 119 8.37 -7.01 -15.37
N ARG A 120 9.30 -7.28 -14.45
CA ARG A 120 9.28 -8.49 -13.61
C ARG A 120 8.07 -8.51 -12.68
N PHE A 121 7.65 -7.39 -12.10
CA PHE A 121 6.43 -7.36 -11.27
C PHE A 121 5.17 -7.64 -12.08
N LEU A 122 5.00 -6.99 -13.23
CA LEU A 122 3.83 -7.15 -14.08
C LEU A 122 3.71 -8.57 -14.65
N ASN A 123 4.86 -9.23 -14.90
CA ASN A 123 4.90 -10.59 -15.42
C ASN A 123 4.98 -11.67 -14.31
N ARG A 124 5.13 -11.30 -13.03
CA ARG A 124 5.18 -12.26 -11.92
C ARG A 124 3.83 -12.95 -11.70
N TYR A 125 2.75 -12.19 -11.82
CA TYR A 125 1.39 -12.69 -11.62
C TYR A 125 0.57 -12.43 -12.87
N CYS A 126 -0.03 -13.48 -13.38
CA CYS A 126 -0.85 -13.39 -14.58
C CYS A 126 -2.19 -12.74 -14.26
N ILE A 127 -2.43 -11.51 -14.73
CA ILE A 127 -3.69 -10.79 -14.51
C ILE A 127 -4.83 -11.39 -15.35
N ARG A 128 -4.50 -11.89 -16.56
CA ARG A 128 -5.41 -12.62 -17.45
C ARG A 128 -4.68 -13.81 -18.06
N CYS A 129 -4.65 -14.90 -17.32
CA CYS A 129 -4.32 -16.19 -17.90
C CYS A 129 -5.61 -16.75 -18.46
N SER A 130 -5.84 -16.58 -19.77
CA SER A 130 -6.60 -17.61 -20.47
C SER A 130 -5.78 -18.87 -20.29
N ASP A 131 -6.30 -19.87 -19.55
CA ASP A 131 -5.69 -21.19 -19.43
C ASP A 131 -5.35 -21.66 -20.85
N ALA A 132 -4.08 -21.54 -21.23
CA ALA A 132 -3.57 -22.07 -22.47
C ALA A 132 -3.37 -23.57 -22.22
N LEU A 133 -4.47 -24.31 -22.33
CA LEU A 133 -4.51 -25.77 -22.47
C LEU A 133 -5.04 -26.10 -23.86
#